data_AF-A0A3C0ENX9-F1
#
_entry.id   AF-A0A3C0ENX9-F1
#
_cell.length_a   1.000
_cell.length_b   1.000
_cell.length_c   1.000
_cell.angle_alpha   90.00
_cell.angle_beta   90.00
_cell.angle_gamma   90.00
#
_symmetry.space_group_name_H-M   'P 1'
#
loop_
_entity.id
_entity.type
_entity.pdbx_description
1 polymer ?
#
loop_
_entity_poly.entity_id
_entity_poly.type
_entity_poly.pdbx_seq_one_letter_code
_entity_poly.pdbx_strand_id
1 'polypeptide(L)' 'MLTLAAGINGVGLIEILLVCLMGALVLWPCWRICTKAGLPGALSLIVFVPAGVLILLFIWAFKDWPGQEDLK' A
#
# COMPACT_ATOMS: atom_id res chain seq x y z
N MET A 1 28.93 -13.16 16.26
CA MET A 1 28.29 -13.38 17.58
C MET A 1 27.63 -12.07 18.03
N LEU A 2 26.54 -11.60 17.43
CA LEU A 2 25.21 -11.82 18.06
C LEU A 2 23.99 -11.72 17.12
N THR A 3 24.13 -11.41 15.82
CA THR A 3 22.96 -11.10 14.95
C THR A 3 22.75 -12.01 13.73
N LEU A 4 23.64 -12.98 13.47
CA LEU A 4 23.57 -13.83 12.28
C LEU A 4 23.22 -15.31 12.57
N ALA A 5 22.98 -15.66 13.84
CA ALA A 5 22.70 -17.05 14.27
C ALA A 5 21.36 -17.20 15.02
N ALA A 6 20.42 -16.26 14.86
CA ALA A 6 19.02 -16.53 15.18
C ALA A 6 18.42 -17.34 14.02
N GLY A 7 18.82 -18.61 13.94
CA GLY A 7 18.19 -19.57 13.05
C GLY A 7 16.72 -19.73 13.42
N ILE A 8 15.85 -19.70 12.40
CA ILE A 8 14.79 -20.68 12.16
C ILE A 8 14.05 -21.13 13.44
N ASN A 9 13.49 -20.18 14.18
CA ASN A 9 12.36 -20.44 15.07
C ASN A 9 11.28 -19.47 14.60
N GLY A 10 10.13 -20.02 14.22
CA GLY A 10 9.17 -19.42 13.30
C GLY A 10 8.85 -17.94 13.58
N VAL A 11 8.55 -17.21 12.50
CA VAL A 11 8.05 -15.82 12.55
C VAL A 11 7.13 -15.67 13.77
N GLY A 12 7.58 -14.91 14.76
CA GLY A 12 6.86 -14.78 16.02
C GLY A 12 5.50 -14.10 15.79
N LEU A 13 4.55 -14.36 16.69
CA LEU A 13 3.22 -13.75 16.61
C LEU A 13 3.30 -12.22 16.57
N ILE A 14 4.26 -11.64 17.31
CA ILE A 14 4.47 -10.20 17.36
C ILE A 14 4.90 -9.67 15.98
N GLU A 15 5.84 -10.34 15.32
CA GLU A 15 6.32 -9.96 13.99
C GLU A 15 5.21 -10.06 12.93
N ILE A 16 4.38 -11.11 12.96
CA ILE A 16 3.22 -11.22 12.07
C ILE A 16 2.24 -10.07 12.31
N LEU A 17 1.95 -9.76 13.57
CA LEU A 17 1.06 -8.65 13.92
C LEU A 17 1.61 -7.31 13.43
N LEU A 18 2.92 -7.08 13.57
CA LEU A 18 3.57 -5.85 13.10
C LEU A 18 3.51 -5.73 11.56
N VAL A 19 3.80 -6.81 10.83
CA VAL A 19 3.72 -6.81 9.36
C VAL A 19 2.29 -6.57 8.89
N CYS A 20 1.30 -7.23 9.50
CA CYS A 20 -0.12 -7.02 9.19
C CYS A 20 -0.56 -5.60 9.51
N LEU A 21 -0.15 -5.05 10.65
CA LEU A 21 -0.48 -3.68 11.06
C LEU A 21 0.10 -2.66 10.09
N MET A 22 1.39 -2.79 9.74
CA MET A 22 2.03 -1.92 8.76
C MET A 22 1.37 -2.04 7.39
N GLY A 23 1.08 -3.27 6.95
CA GLY A 23 0.36 -3.52 5.70
C GLY A 23 -1.00 -2.85 5.67
N ALA A 24 -1.79 -2.95 6.75
CA ALA A 24 -3.08 -2.31 6.87
C ALA A 24 -2.98 -0.78 6.92
N LEU A 25 -1.99 -0.22 7.63
CA LEU A 25 -1.76 1.22 7.71
C LEU A 25 -1.41 1.84 6.36
N VAL A 26 -0.78 1.09 5.45
CA VAL A 26 -0.49 1.56 4.09
C VAL A 26 -1.64 1.24 3.13
N LEU A 27 -2.23 0.05 3.22
CA LEU A 27 -3.30 -0.39 2.31
C LEU A 27 -4.57 0.43 2.50
N TRP A 28 -4.95 0.74 3.74
CA TRP A 28 -6.17 1.49 4.04
C TRP A 28 -6.20 2.88 3.38
N PRO A 29 -5.20 3.76 3.55
CA PRO A 29 -5.18 5.05 2.86
C PRO A 29 -5.09 4.88 1.34
N CYS A 30 -4.31 3.91 0.83
CA CYS A 30 -4.24 3.64 -0.61
C CYS A 30 -5.60 3.27 -1.18
N TRP A 31 -6.37 2.43 -0.47
CA TRP A 31 -7.74 2.07 -0.87
C TRP A 31 -8.64 3.30 -0.90
N ARG A 32 -8.58 4.14 0.14
CA ARG A 32 -9.37 5.38 0.20
C ARG A 32 -9.02 6.34 -0.94
N ILE A 33 -7.75 6.45 -1.31
CA ILE A 33 -7.30 7.27 -2.44
C ILE A 33 -7.82 6.67 -3.75
N CYS A 34 -7.69 5.36 -3.98
CA CYS A 34 -8.24 4.71 -5.16
C CYS A 34 -9.74 4.98 -5.32
N THR A 35 -10.53 4.83 -4.25
CA THR A 35 -11.96 5.12 -4.28
C THR A 35 -12.25 6.60 -4.59
N LYS A 36 -11.49 7.53 -4.01
CA LYS A 36 -11.61 8.97 -4.31
C LYS A 36 -11.21 9.33 -5.74
N ALA A 37 -10.24 8.63 -6.31
CA ALA A 37 -9.84 8.80 -7.70
C ALA A 37 -10.81 8.14 -8.69
N GLY A 38 -11.90 7.52 -8.24
CA GLY A 38 -12.82 6.77 -9.11
C GLY A 38 -12.25 5.44 -9.62
N LEU A 39 -11.21 4.91 -8.96
CA LEU A 39 -10.63 3.60 -9.23
C LEU A 39 -11.24 2.55 -8.30
N PRO A 40 -11.28 1.26 -8.72
CA PRO A 40 -11.71 0.19 -7.84
C PRO A 40 -10.77 0.11 -6.63
N GLY A 41 -11.33 0.10 -5.42
CA GLY A 41 -10.54 0.08 -4.18
C GLY A 41 -9.57 -1.10 -4.10
N ALA A 42 -9.93 -2.25 -4.67
CA ALA A 42 -9.06 -3.43 -4.78
C ALA A 42 -7.76 -3.17 -5.56
N LEU A 43 -7.71 -2.17 -6.44
CA LEU A 43 -6.47 -1.77 -7.15
C LEU A 43 -5.37 -1.35 -6.15
N SER A 44 -5.74 -0.90 -4.95
CA SER A 44 -4.78 -0.56 -3.89
C SER A 44 -3.94 -1.75 -3.42
N LEU A 45 -4.39 -3.00 -3.64
CA LEU A 45 -3.61 -4.20 -3.33
C LEU A 45 -2.29 -4.28 -4.13
N ILE A 46 -2.17 -3.54 -5.23
CA ILE A 46 -0.93 -3.46 -6.00
C ILE A 46 0.23 -2.86 -5.16
N VAL A 47 -0.07 -2.19 -4.05
CA VAL A 47 0.91 -1.67 -3.08
C VAL A 47 1.82 -2.76 -2.51
N PHE A 48 1.38 -4.02 -2.48
CA PHE A 48 2.20 -5.15 -2.05
C PHE A 48 3.26 -5.55 -3.07
N VAL A 49 3.14 -5.06 -4.31
CA VAL A 49 4.15 -5.23 -5.36
C VAL A 49 5.08 -4.02 -5.32
N PRO A 50 6.41 -4.18 -5.19
CA PRO A 50 7.35 -3.05 -5.08
C PRO A 50 7.22 -2.03 -6.22
N ALA A 51 7.11 -2.51 -7.46
CA ALA A 51 6.88 -1.65 -8.62
C ALA A 51 5.42 -1.16 -8.75
N GLY A 52 4.48 -1.86 -8.10
CA GLY A 52 3.06 -1.52 -8.11
C GLY A 52 2.76 -0.18 -7.45
N VAL A 53 3.46 0.14 -6.35
CA VAL A 53 3.39 1.47 -5.71
C VAL A 53 3.75 2.58 -6.67
N LEU A 54 4.83 2.41 -7.43
CA LEU A 54 5.28 3.41 -8.40
C LEU A 54 4.22 3.62 -9.48
N ILE A 55 3.69 2.54 -10.05
CA ILE A 55 2.60 2.60 -11.04
C ILE A 55 1.38 3.35 -10.48
N LEU A 56 1.00 3.04 -9.23
CA LEU A 56 -0.15 3.67 -8.58
C LEU A 56 0.07 5.19 -8.37
N LEU A 57 1.28 5.59 -8.00
CA LEU A 57 1.69 7.00 -7.89
C LEU A 57 1.61 7.72 -9.24
N PHE A 58 2.09 7.09 -10.32
CA PHE A 58 1.98 7.65 -11.67
C PHE A 58 0.51 7.83 -12.08
N ILE A 59 -0.34 6.84 -11.81
CA ILE A 59 -1.78 6.95 -12.08
C ILE A 59 -2.37 8.12 -11.31
N TRP A 60 -2.11 8.24 -10.00
CA TRP A 60 -2.66 9.33 -9.19
C TRP A 60 -2.16 10.72 -9.60
N ALA A 61 -0.92 10.83 -10.10
CA ALA A 61 -0.34 12.10 -10.53
C ALA A 61 -0.92 12.61 -11.86
N PHE A 62 -1.18 11.70 -12.81
CA PHE A 62 -1.58 12.07 -14.18
C PHE A 62 -3.06 11.88 -14.50
N LYS A 63 -3.80 11.12 -13.69
CA LYS A 63 -5.23 10.94 -13.85
C LYS A 63 -5.97 12.19 -13.38
N ASP A 64 -6.97 12.64 -14.14
CA ASP A 64 -7.91 13.66 -13.65
C ASP A 64 -8.71 13.13 -12.46
N TRP A 65 -8.70 13.88 -11.36
CA TRP A 65 -9.48 13.53 -10.17
C TRP A 65 -10.91 14.04 -10.33
N PRO A 66 -11.91 13.27 -9.86
CA PRO A 66 -13.29 13.72 -9.88
C PRO A 66 -13.43 15.01 -9.07
N GLY A 67 -14.03 16.04 -9.66
CA GLY A 67 -14.19 17.38 -9.08
C GLY A 67 -13.06 18.37 -9.39
N GLN A 68 -12.05 18.01 -10.19
CA GLN A 68 -11.11 18.98 -10.78
C GLN A 68 -11.58 19.54 -12.12
N GLU A 69 -12.67 19.01 -12.69
CA GLU A 69 -13.28 19.51 -13.94
C GLU A 69 -13.76 20.96 -13.80
N ASP A 70 -14.13 21.38 -12.59
CA ASP A 70 -14.70 22.69 -12.28
C ASP A 70 -13.64 23.80 -12.12
N LEU A 71 -12.35 23.44 -12.13
CA LEU A 71 -11.21 24.34 -11.90
C LEU A 71 -10.42 24.70 -13.18
N LYS A 72 -10.88 24.22 -14.36
CA LYS A 72 -10.26 24.48 -15.67
C LYS A 72 -10.96 25.59 -16.45
#